data_AF-A0A0S7WE58-F1
#
_entry.id   AF-A0A0S7WE58-F1
#
_cell.length_a   1.000
_cell.length_b   1.000
_cell.length_c   1.000
_cell.angle_alpha   90.00
_cell.angle_beta   90.00
_cell.angle_gamma   90.00
#
_symmetry.space_group_name_H-M   'P 1'
#
loop_
_entity.id
_entity.type
_entity.pdbx_description
1 polymer ?
#
loop_
_entity_poly.entity_id
_entity_poly.type
_entity_poly.pdbx_seq_one_letter_code
_entity_poly.pdbx_strand_id
1 'polypeptide(L)'
;MASTGEVQPTAPQPSVLQTLRQPRIVLILLAVWAILGVVAQVLSGSFLFDMEGHEASGILAGRAFSASMVIPAIIYLWAARDPKRHRQVFWLALIEQVVIVLSCFYHRGAGDITWAGTIIPAVISGGLMFLVFFNLFQPREEARPAETPPTYSA
;
A
#
# COMPACT_ATOMS: atom_id res chain seq x y z
N MET A 1 13.20 -53.37 14.53
CA MET A 1 12.16 -52.60 15.24
C MET A 1 12.17 -51.19 14.69
N ALA A 2 11.00 -50.67 14.33
CA ALA A 2 10.82 -49.54 13.42
C ALA A 2 11.33 -48.21 13.97
N SER A 3 12.04 -47.47 13.12
CA SER A 3 12.44 -46.08 13.33
C SER A 3 11.19 -45.21 13.32
N THR A 4 10.81 -44.69 14.49
CA THR A 4 9.81 -43.62 14.61
C THR A 4 10.38 -42.35 14.00
N GLY A 5 10.13 -42.17 12.70
CA GLY A 5 10.35 -40.90 12.02
C GLY A 5 9.47 -39.84 12.69
N GLU A 6 10.09 -38.98 13.47
CA GLU A 6 9.46 -37.76 13.96
C GLU A 6 9.04 -36.95 12.73
N VAL A 7 7.73 -36.90 12.47
CA VAL A 7 7.17 -36.01 11.47
C VAL A 7 7.37 -34.59 11.99
N GLN A 8 8.44 -33.95 11.53
CA GLN A 8 8.76 -32.58 11.87
C GLN A 8 7.54 -31.71 11.52
N PRO A 9 6.95 -30.98 12.49
CA PRO A 9 5.78 -30.15 12.22
C PRO A 9 6.17 -29.14 11.16
N THR A 10 5.57 -29.23 9.98
CA THR A 10 5.76 -28.24 8.93
C THR A 10 5.27 -26.92 9.52
N ALA A 11 6.19 -25.99 9.78
CA ALA A 11 5.86 -24.69 10.36
C ALA A 11 4.69 -24.10 9.55
N PRO A 12 3.61 -23.60 10.20
CA PRO A 12 2.46 -23.06 9.49
C PRO A 12 2.95 -21.99 8.52
N GLN A 13 2.82 -22.23 7.22
CA GLN A 13 3.19 -21.21 6.25
C GLN A 13 2.27 -20.01 6.47
N PRO A 14 2.81 -18.81 6.69
CA PRO A 14 1.98 -17.64 6.84
C PRO A 14 1.18 -17.46 5.55
N SER A 15 -0.15 -17.44 5.68
CA SER A 15 -1.01 -17.24 4.52
C SER A 15 -0.66 -15.90 3.85
N VAL A 16 -0.75 -15.83 2.51
CA VAL A 16 -0.45 -14.60 1.76
C VAL A 16 -1.24 -13.40 2.33
N LEU A 17 -2.48 -13.64 2.74
CA LEU A 17 -3.32 -12.64 3.36
C LEU A 17 -2.76 -12.15 4.72
N GLN A 18 -2.22 -13.04 5.56
CA GLN A 18 -1.55 -12.64 6.81
C GLN A 18 -0.31 -11.79 6.53
N THR A 19 0.46 -12.14 5.49
CA THR A 19 1.64 -11.35 5.07
C THR A 19 1.22 -9.97 4.57
N LEU A 20 0.20 -9.88 3.71
CA LEU A 20 -0.33 -8.62 3.19
C LEU A 20 -0.98 -7.74 4.27
N ARG A 21 -1.46 -8.33 5.37
CA ARG A 21 -1.98 -7.58 6.51
C ARG A 21 -0.89 -6.97 7.39
N GLN A 22 0.36 -7.37 7.24
CA GLN A 22 1.44 -6.80 8.06
C GLN A 22 1.61 -5.30 7.74
N PRO A 23 1.56 -4.40 8.74
CA PRO A 23 1.66 -2.95 8.53
C PRO A 23 2.90 -2.54 7.72
N ARG A 24 4.02 -3.22 7.96
CA ARG A 24 5.28 -3.00 7.24
C ARG A 24 5.15 -3.33 5.75
N ILE A 25 4.49 -4.44 5.41
CA ILE A 25 4.29 -4.85 4.02
C ILE A 25 3.37 -3.87 3.30
N VAL A 26 2.30 -3.41 3.96
CA VAL A 26 1.41 -2.39 3.40
C VAL A 26 2.17 -1.09 3.09
N LEU A 27 3.00 -0.61 4.01
CA LEU A 27 3.82 0.59 3.77
C LEU A 27 4.84 0.40 2.63
N ILE A 28 5.43 -0.79 2.52
CA ILE A 28 6.33 -1.10 1.39
C ILE A 28 5.55 -1.11 0.07
N LEU A 29 4.36 -1.71 0.03
CA LEU A 29 3.51 -1.73 -1.16
C LEU A 29 3.10 -0.31 -1.58
N LEU A 30 2.73 0.54 -0.61
CA LEU A 30 2.44 1.96 -0.85
C LEU A 30 3.67 2.70 -1.39
N ALA A 31 4.85 2.46 -0.82
CA ALA A 31 6.10 3.04 -1.31
C ALA A 31 6.40 2.63 -2.74
N VAL A 32 6.29 1.33 -3.06
CA VAL A 32 6.46 0.81 -4.42
C VAL A 32 5.46 1.46 -5.37
N TRP A 33 4.20 1.59 -4.97
CA TRP A 33 3.17 2.26 -5.77
C TRP A 33 3.46 3.75 -6.00
N ALA A 34 3.99 4.45 -5.00
CA ALA A 34 4.44 5.83 -5.12
C ALA A 34 5.63 5.97 -6.08
N ILE A 35 6.63 5.08 -5.97
CA ILE A 35 7.78 5.03 -6.88
C ILE A 35 7.34 4.78 -8.32
N LEU A 36 6.41 3.84 -8.55
CA LEU A 36 5.84 3.61 -9.88
C LEU A 36 5.15 4.86 -10.44
N GLY A 37 4.51 5.67 -9.60
CA GLY A 37 3.96 6.96 -10.02
C GLY A 37 5.02 7.96 -10.44
N VAL A 38 6.14 8.05 -9.70
CA VAL A 38 7.29 8.90 -10.07
C VAL A 38 7.92 8.43 -11.38
N VAL A 39 8.14 7.12 -11.53
CA VAL A 39 8.69 6.53 -12.74
C VAL A 39 7.77 6.79 -13.94
N ALA A 40 6.46 6.62 -13.76
CA ALA A 40 5.48 6.95 -14.80
C ALA A 40 5.61 8.43 -15.21
N GLN A 41 5.64 9.35 -14.25
CA GLN A 41 5.78 10.78 -14.52
C GLN A 41 7.08 11.13 -15.28
N VAL A 42 8.22 10.54 -14.91
CA VAL A 42 9.51 10.79 -15.58
C VAL A 42 9.52 10.22 -17.01
N LEU A 43 8.94 9.03 -17.20
CA LEU A 43 8.87 8.36 -18.50
C LEU A 43 7.81 8.98 -19.43
N SER A 44 6.77 9.60 -18.88
CA SER A 44 5.78 10.39 -19.63
C SER A 44 6.41 11.56 -20.38
N GLY A 45 7.56 12.07 -19.93
CA GLY A 45 8.26 13.19 -20.57
C GLY A 45 9.33 12.82 -21.60
N SER A 46 9.70 11.54 -21.77
CA SER A 46 10.98 11.21 -22.42
C SER A 46 10.97 10.48 -23.77
N PHE A 47 10.19 9.42 -24.06
CA PHE A 47 10.19 8.82 -25.43
C PHE A 47 9.21 7.66 -25.69
N LEU A 48 8.46 7.14 -24.68
CA LEU A 48 7.69 5.89 -24.81
C LEU A 48 6.15 6.07 -24.80
N PHE A 49 5.67 7.30 -24.74
CA PHE A 49 4.25 7.63 -24.84
C PHE A 49 4.06 8.49 -26.08
N ASP A 50 3.63 7.84 -27.16
CA ASP A 50 3.23 8.52 -28.37
C ASP A 50 2.06 9.47 -28.03
N MET A 51 2.26 10.75 -28.30
CA MET A 51 1.25 11.80 -28.21
C MET A 51 0.64 12.07 -29.59
N GLU A 52 0.54 11.05 -30.46
CA GLU A 52 -0.30 11.11 -31.64
C GLU A 52 -1.78 10.88 -31.25
N GLY A 53 -2.49 11.99 -31.02
CA GLY A 53 -3.96 12.02 -31.08
C GLY A 53 -4.70 11.91 -29.75
N HIS A 54 -4.88 13.06 -29.09
CA HIS A 54 -5.93 13.39 -28.12
C HIS A 54 -6.06 12.65 -26.78
N GLU A 55 -5.40 11.51 -26.52
CA GLU A 55 -5.47 10.86 -25.21
C GLU A 55 -4.08 10.40 -24.74
N ALA A 56 -3.75 10.63 -23.46
CA ALA A 56 -2.54 10.06 -22.88
C ALA A 56 -2.67 8.52 -22.82
N SER A 57 -2.07 7.85 -23.80
CA SER A 57 -2.10 6.40 -23.99
C SER A 57 -1.09 5.69 -23.08
N GLY A 58 -1.39 5.61 -21.78
CA GLY A 58 -0.58 4.85 -20.84
C GLY A 58 -1.36 4.21 -19.71
N ILE A 59 -1.04 2.94 -19.39
CA ILE A 59 -1.63 2.20 -18.25
C ILE A 59 -1.45 2.97 -16.92
N LEU A 60 -0.43 3.82 -16.84
CA LEU A 60 -0.13 4.67 -15.68
C LEU A 60 -0.44 6.16 -15.92
N ALA A 61 -1.16 6.53 -16.98
CA ALA A 61 -1.44 7.93 -17.30
C ALA A 61 -2.17 8.65 -16.14
N GLY A 62 -3.22 8.04 -15.58
CA GLY A 62 -3.91 8.58 -14.40
C GLY A 62 -3.03 8.69 -13.14
N ARG A 63 -1.91 7.95 -13.10
CA ARG A 63 -0.95 7.96 -12.00
C ARG A 63 0.14 9.03 -12.18
N ALA A 64 0.55 9.31 -13.41
CA ALA A 64 1.62 10.24 -13.78
C ALA A 64 1.25 11.72 -13.53
N PHE A 65 -0.05 12.07 -13.53
CA PHE A 65 -0.52 13.43 -13.22
C PHE A 65 -0.38 13.84 -11.75
N SER A 66 -0.03 12.90 -10.85
CA SER A 66 0.13 13.20 -9.44
C SER A 66 1.56 13.64 -9.14
N ALA A 67 1.84 14.93 -9.34
CA ALA A 67 3.18 15.52 -9.40
C ALA A 67 4.01 15.49 -8.09
N SER A 68 3.54 14.89 -7.00
CA SER A 68 4.18 14.96 -5.68
C SER A 68 4.46 13.60 -5.04
N MET A 69 4.79 12.57 -5.84
CA MET A 69 4.86 11.17 -5.37
C MET A 69 6.19 10.76 -4.72
N VAL A 70 7.22 11.60 -4.85
CA VAL A 70 8.51 11.37 -4.20
C VAL A 70 8.40 11.48 -2.68
N ILE A 71 7.64 12.48 -2.18
CA ILE A 71 7.50 12.73 -0.75
C ILE A 71 6.76 11.57 -0.04
N PRO A 72 5.59 11.09 -0.52
CA PRO A 72 4.92 9.91 0.01
C PRO A 72 5.81 8.66 0.01
N ALA A 73 6.56 8.42 -1.08
CA ALA A 73 7.46 7.27 -1.16
C ALA A 73 8.50 7.27 -0.03
N ILE A 74 9.13 8.43 0.23
CA ILE A 74 10.10 8.60 1.31
C ILE A 74 9.42 8.39 2.68
N ILE A 75 8.26 8.99 2.89
CA ILE A 75 7.50 8.88 4.14
C ILE A 75 7.13 7.42 4.42
N TYR A 76 6.67 6.67 3.42
CA TYR A 76 6.29 5.27 3.57
C TYR A 76 7.49 4.37 3.86
N LEU A 77 8.62 4.56 3.17
CA LEU A 77 9.86 3.82 3.45
C LEU A 77 10.39 4.11 4.85
N TRP A 78 10.32 5.37 5.29
CA TRP A 78 10.73 5.77 6.62
C TRP A 78 9.82 5.15 7.70
N ALA A 79 8.50 5.25 7.51
CA ALA A 79 7.50 4.70 8.42
C ALA A 79 7.54 3.17 8.48
N ALA A 80 7.97 2.49 7.41
CA ALA A 80 8.08 1.03 7.36
C ALA A 80 9.12 0.47 8.35
N ARG A 81 10.04 1.30 8.86
CA ARG A 81 11.02 0.89 9.89
C ARG A 81 10.37 0.69 11.26
N ASP A 82 9.38 1.50 11.60
CA ASP A 82 8.61 1.37 12.84
C ASP A 82 7.12 1.73 12.61
N PRO A 83 6.35 0.82 11.98
CA PRO A 83 4.97 1.10 11.61
C PRO A 83 4.05 1.32 12.81
N LYS A 84 4.42 0.80 13.99
CA LYS A 84 3.60 0.94 15.21
C LYS A 84 3.65 2.36 15.76
N ARG A 85 4.79 3.04 15.61
CA ARG A 85 4.99 4.42 16.04
C ARG A 85 4.39 5.44 15.07
N HIS A 86 4.26 5.07 13.80
CA HIS A 86 3.86 5.98 12.71
C HIS A 86 2.45 5.70 12.16
N ARG A 87 1.48 5.38 13.02
CA ARG A 87 0.09 5.06 12.60
C ARG A 87 -0.57 6.21 11.82
N GLN A 88 -0.23 7.45 12.11
CA GLN A 88 -0.72 8.63 11.39
C GLN A 88 -0.38 8.58 9.89
N VAL A 89 0.70 7.90 9.51
CA VAL A 89 1.09 7.71 8.10
C VAL A 89 0.08 6.87 7.33
N PHE A 90 -0.65 5.97 7.99
CA PHE A 90 -1.73 5.23 7.35
C PHE A 90 -2.95 6.12 7.04
N TRP A 91 -3.22 7.15 7.86
CA TRP A 91 -4.26 8.15 7.53
C TRP A 91 -3.87 8.98 6.32
N LEU A 92 -2.60 9.41 6.25
CA LEU A 92 -2.05 10.08 5.08
C LEU A 92 -2.20 9.20 3.83
N ALA A 93 -1.84 7.92 3.94
CA ALA A 93 -1.98 6.96 2.84
C ALA A 93 -3.43 6.78 2.40
N LEU A 94 -4.38 6.73 3.34
CA LEU A 94 -5.80 6.61 3.02
C LEU A 94 -6.30 7.81 2.20
N ILE A 95 -5.99 9.03 2.66
CA ILE A 95 -6.36 10.27 1.96
C ILE A 95 -5.71 10.30 0.57
N GLU A 96 -4.42 9.94 0.47
CA GLU A 96 -3.72 9.87 -0.80
C GLU A 96 -4.40 8.91 -1.79
N GLN A 97 -4.78 7.69 -1.36
CA GLN A 97 -5.47 6.76 -2.24
C GLN A 97 -6.83 7.30 -2.70
N VAL A 98 -7.57 8.02 -1.85
CA VAL A 98 -8.84 8.68 -2.24
C VAL A 98 -8.57 9.71 -3.32
N VAL A 99 -7.58 10.58 -3.12
CA VAL A 99 -7.21 11.62 -4.08
C VAL A 99 -6.80 11.00 -5.42
N ILE A 100 -5.99 9.94 -5.43
CA ILE A 100 -5.58 9.25 -6.66
C ILE A 100 -6.79 8.70 -7.42
N VAL A 101 -7.71 8.03 -6.73
CA VAL A 101 -8.92 7.47 -7.35
C VAL A 101 -9.79 8.58 -7.95
N LEU A 102 -10.01 9.68 -7.21
CA LEU A 102 -10.76 10.84 -7.69
C LEU A 102 -10.08 11.50 -8.90
N SER A 103 -8.75 11.68 -8.85
CA SER A 103 -7.98 12.21 -9.99
C SER A 103 -8.11 11.33 -11.23
N CYS A 104 -8.10 10.00 -11.09
CA CYS A 104 -8.31 9.10 -12.22
C CYS A 104 -9.69 9.33 -12.86
N PHE A 105 -10.75 9.42 -12.06
CA PHE A 105 -12.09 9.69 -12.59
C PHE A 105 -12.25 11.09 -13.17
N TYR A 106 -11.61 12.11 -12.56
CA TYR A 106 -11.61 13.48 -13.07
C TYR A 106 -10.96 13.56 -14.45
N HIS A 107 -9.72 13.08 -14.59
CA HIS A 107 -9.00 13.09 -15.86
C HIS A 107 -9.70 12.24 -16.92
N ARG A 108 -10.35 11.14 -16.51
CA ARG A 108 -11.20 10.38 -17.42
C ARG A 108 -12.39 11.19 -17.91
N GLY A 109 -13.07 11.90 -17.02
CA GLY A 109 -14.20 12.78 -17.36
C GLY A 109 -13.81 13.97 -18.22
N ALA A 110 -12.58 14.47 -18.06
CA ALA A 110 -11.99 15.52 -18.87
C ALA A 110 -11.54 15.04 -20.27
N GLY A 111 -11.46 13.72 -20.49
CA GLY A 111 -10.98 13.13 -21.75
C GLY A 111 -9.46 13.04 -21.86
N ASP A 112 -8.73 13.26 -20.77
CA ASP A 112 -7.26 13.31 -20.78
C ASP A 112 -6.61 11.90 -20.85
N ILE A 113 -7.35 10.87 -20.40
CA ILE A 113 -6.81 9.51 -20.23
C ILE A 113 -7.79 8.42 -20.71
N THR A 114 -7.22 7.34 -21.25
CA THR A 114 -7.96 6.15 -21.67
C THR A 114 -8.63 5.42 -20.50
N TRP A 115 -9.62 4.57 -20.79
CA TRP A 115 -10.24 3.69 -19.79
C TRP A 115 -9.22 2.79 -19.09
N ALA A 116 -8.23 2.25 -19.81
CA ALA A 116 -7.17 1.42 -19.22
C ALA A 116 -6.29 2.23 -18.26
N GLY A 117 -5.91 3.46 -18.65
CA GLY A 117 -5.15 4.39 -17.80
C GLY A 117 -5.93 4.95 -16.60
N THR A 118 -7.23 4.68 -16.53
CA THR A 118 -8.12 5.04 -15.42
C THR A 118 -8.37 3.85 -14.49
N ILE A 119 -8.82 2.73 -15.05
CA ILE A 119 -9.29 1.57 -14.30
C ILE A 119 -8.13 0.90 -13.57
N ILE A 120 -6.97 0.70 -14.22
CA ILE A 120 -5.85 -0.01 -13.61
C ILE A 120 -5.33 0.75 -12.37
N PRO A 121 -5.01 2.06 -12.45
CA PRO A 121 -4.59 2.81 -11.27
C PRO A 121 -5.66 2.90 -10.19
N ALA A 122 -6.94 3.03 -10.57
CA ALA A 122 -8.04 3.10 -9.62
C ALA A 122 -8.22 1.78 -8.85
N VAL A 123 -8.13 0.62 -9.53
CA VAL A 123 -8.24 -0.70 -8.90
C VAL A 123 -7.07 -0.96 -7.95
N ILE A 124 -5.83 -0.67 -8.37
CA ILE A 124 -4.65 -0.84 -7.52
C ILE A 124 -4.75 0.07 -6.28
N SER A 125 -5.13 1.34 -6.48
CA SER A 125 -5.29 2.30 -5.38
C SER A 125 -6.43 1.91 -4.44
N GLY A 126 -7.53 1.37 -4.97
CA GLY A 126 -8.63 0.81 -4.19
C GLY A 126 -8.22 -0.40 -3.35
N GLY A 127 -7.41 -1.31 -3.92
CA GLY A 127 -6.86 -2.45 -3.19
C GLY A 127 -5.91 -2.02 -2.06
N LEU A 128 -5.04 -1.03 -2.32
CA LEU A 128 -4.17 -0.46 -1.28
C LEU A 128 -4.97 0.28 -0.21
N MET A 129 -6.01 1.02 -0.59
CA MET A 129 -6.93 1.68 0.33
C MET A 129 -7.59 0.67 1.26
N PHE A 130 -8.05 -0.46 0.71
CA PHE A 130 -8.60 -1.56 1.50
C PHE A 130 -7.57 -2.09 2.51
N LEU A 131 -6.34 -2.38 2.10
CA LEU A 131 -5.28 -2.86 3.00
C LEU A 131 -4.93 -1.85 4.12
N VAL A 132 -4.90 -0.57 3.79
CA VAL A 132 -4.68 0.53 4.75
C VAL A 132 -5.82 0.61 5.74
N PHE A 133 -7.07 0.51 5.28
CA PHE A 133 -8.26 0.53 6.13
C PHE A 133 -8.21 -0.61 7.17
N PHE A 134 -7.93 -1.85 6.76
CA PHE A 134 -7.81 -2.94 7.73
C PHE A 134 -6.68 -2.73 8.74
N ASN A 135 -5.55 -2.14 8.33
CA ASN A 135 -4.46 -1.83 9.24
C ASN A 135 -4.80 -0.69 10.22
N LEU A 136 -5.64 0.25 9.81
CA LEU A 136 -6.11 1.34 10.67
C LEU A 136 -7.17 0.87 11.68
N PHE A 137 -8.10 0.01 11.28
CA PHE A 137 -9.28 -0.34 12.09
C PHE A 137 -9.20 -1.69 12.80
N GLN A 138 -8.10 -2.43 12.67
CA GLN A 138 -7.91 -3.63 13.50
C GLN A 138 -7.78 -3.25 14.99
N PRO A 139 -8.60 -3.85 15.88
CA PRO A 139 -8.46 -3.68 17.32
C PRO A 139 -7.04 -4.07 17.73
N ARG A 140 -6.35 -3.18 18.44
CA ARG A 140 -5.14 -3.57 19.17
C ARG A 140 -5.60 -4.60 20.20
N GLU A 141 -4.98 -5.78 20.21
CA GLU A 141 -4.73 -6.42 21.50
C GLU A 141 -3.84 -5.44 22.25
N GLU A 142 -4.49 -4.52 22.98
CA GLU A 142 -3.85 -3.71 24.00
C GLU A 142 -3.09 -4.72 24.85
N ALA A 143 -1.77 -4.53 24.92
CA ALA A 143 -0.95 -5.26 25.85
C ALA A 143 -1.62 -5.11 27.21
N ARG A 144 -2.30 -6.17 27.65
CA ARG A 144 -2.96 -6.24 28.94
C ARG A 144 -1.89 -5.77 29.92
N PRO A 145 -2.11 -4.71 30.71
CA PRO A 145 -1.15 -4.28 31.70
C PRO A 145 -0.77 -5.53 32.48
N ALA A 146 0.53 -5.85 32.54
CA ALA A 146 1.00 -7.04 33.23
C ALA A 146 0.30 -7.07 34.59
N GLU A 147 -0.58 -8.07 34.79
CA GLU A 147 -1.22 -8.29 36.08
C GLU A 147 -0.08 -8.33 37.09
N THR A 148 -0.05 -7.33 37.95
CA THR A 148 0.91 -7.29 39.05
C THR A 148 0.71 -8.59 39.83
N PRO A 149 1.74 -9.44 39.96
CA PRO A 149 1.58 -10.70 40.66
C PRO A 149 1.09 -10.40 42.09
N PRO A 150 0.12 -11.19 42.62
CA PRO A 150 -0.42 -10.93 43.94
C PRO A 150 0.73 -10.96 44.96
N THR A 151 0.97 -9.82 45.60
CA THR A 151 1.85 -9.74 46.77
C THR A 151 1.18 -10.55 47.88
N TYR A 152 1.58 -11.81 48.02
CA TYR A 152 1.33 -12.57 49.24
C TYR A 152 2.16 -11.93 50.36
N SER A 153 1.50 -11.15 51.22
CA SER A 153 2.04 -10.79 52.53
C SER A 153 1.91 -12.00 53.45
N ALA A 154 3.04 -12.38 54.04
CA ALA A 154 3.17 -13.43 55.05
C ALA A 154 2.49 -13.07 56.38
#